data_AF-A0A8J5CQ37-F1
#
_entry.id   AF-A0A8J5CQ37-F1
#
_cell.length_a   1.000
_cell.length_b   1.000
_cell.length_c   1.000
_cell.angle_alpha   90.00
_cell.angle_beta   90.00
_cell.angle_gamma   90.00
#
_symmetry.space_group_name_H-M   'P 1'
#
loop_
_entity.id
_entity.type
_entity.pdbx_description
1 polymer ?
#
loop_
_entity_poly.entity_id
_entity_poly.type
_entity_poly.pdbx_seq_one_letter_code
_entity_poly.pdbx_strand_id
1 'polypeptide(L)'
;MQGESIVSARATLLLFLKSLPRGCLFNVVSFGNTFSMLFREGSQEYSQDTLLAACQLQSGMQADMGGTEILRPMQHIYSKPPTPGFSRQRGRKHMPTFPRVKKGERTYFTTKNIIAMSWIDKRDVNLLSSVHRPIMQTSKSYDYKEKNIDKPEAVMDYNINMRQILLITDGEVWNVDEVLGLVGRHAHETRVFSVGVGHGASTALVRGVARAGGGGPRWWWARGRYWQVSYSRRWVCVYLVVFIHL
;
A
#
# COMPACT_ATOMS: atom_id res chain seq x y z
N MET A 1 -7.25 16.40 -12.72
CA MET A 1 -5.93 16.03 -13.30
C MET A 1 -5.80 16.36 -14.78
N GLN A 2 -5.69 17.64 -15.17
CA GLN A 2 -5.22 18.01 -16.52
C GLN A 2 -3.78 18.55 -16.50
N GLY A 3 -3.14 18.60 -17.67
CA GLY A 3 -1.82 19.22 -17.86
C GLY A 3 -0.69 18.55 -17.08
N GLU A 4 0.07 19.31 -16.30
CA GLU A 4 1.24 18.78 -15.57
C GLU A 4 0.89 17.71 -14.53
N SER A 5 -0.35 17.74 -14.01
CA SER A 5 -0.81 16.79 -12.99
C SER A 5 -0.92 15.36 -13.54
N ILE A 6 -1.51 15.18 -14.73
CA ILE A 6 -1.62 13.85 -15.37
C ILE A 6 -0.25 13.31 -15.79
N VAL A 7 0.64 14.19 -16.28
CA VAL A 7 2.03 13.84 -16.59
C VAL A 7 2.75 13.35 -15.33
N SER A 8 2.57 14.05 -14.21
CA SER A 8 3.15 13.67 -12.93
C SER A 8 2.55 12.37 -12.37
N ALA A 9 1.24 12.13 -12.57
CA ALA A 9 0.58 10.88 -12.20
C ALA A 9 1.16 9.70 -12.97
N ARG A 10 1.31 9.87 -14.28
CA ARG A 10 1.89 8.89 -15.20
C ARG A 10 3.34 8.56 -14.81
N ALA A 11 4.15 9.57 -14.52
CA ALA A 11 5.52 9.38 -14.05
C ALA A 11 5.56 8.65 -12.70
N THR A 12 4.67 9.02 -11.78
CA THR A 12 4.54 8.39 -10.47
C THR A 12 4.14 6.92 -10.60
N LEU A 13 3.12 6.62 -11.40
CA LEU A 13 2.68 5.24 -11.69
C LEU A 13 3.82 4.41 -12.28
N LEU A 14 4.57 4.95 -13.24
CA LEU A 14 5.71 4.26 -13.86
C LEU A 14 6.79 3.91 -12.84
N LEU A 15 7.11 4.83 -11.92
CA LEU A 15 8.04 4.57 -10.83
C LEU A 15 7.55 3.42 -9.94
N PHE A 16 6.25 3.39 -9.62
CA PHE A 16 5.68 2.32 -8.82
C PHE A 16 5.72 0.98 -9.53
N LEU A 17 5.28 0.91 -10.78
CA LEU A 17 5.30 -0.31 -11.60
C LEU A 17 6.72 -0.90 -11.66
N LYS A 18 7.74 -0.08 -11.94
CA LYS A 18 9.14 -0.52 -11.99
C LYS A 18 9.73 -0.92 -10.63
N SER A 19 9.09 -0.51 -9.53
CA SER A 19 9.52 -0.82 -8.17
C SER A 19 8.83 -2.05 -7.56
N LEU A 20 7.85 -2.63 -8.26
CA LEU A 20 7.16 -3.82 -7.80
C LEU A 20 8.15 -5.01 -7.71
N PRO A 21 8.10 -5.80 -6.62
CA PRO A 21 8.94 -6.97 -6.47
C PRO A 21 8.46 -8.09 -7.39
N ARG A 22 9.38 -8.99 -7.77
CA ARG A 22 9.04 -10.18 -8.55
C ARG A 22 8.09 -11.09 -7.76
N GLY A 23 7.12 -11.69 -8.45
CA GLY A 23 6.15 -12.62 -7.87
C GLY A 23 5.03 -11.97 -7.04
N CYS A 24 4.85 -10.64 -7.11
CA CYS A 24 3.66 -10.00 -6.54
C CYS A 24 2.51 -9.98 -7.53
N LEU A 25 1.28 -9.97 -7.02
CA LEU A 25 0.11 -9.68 -7.83
C LEU A 25 -0.12 -8.16 -7.89
N PHE A 26 -0.58 -7.63 -9.01
CA PHE A 26 -0.98 -6.24 -9.11
C PHE A 26 -2.16 -6.03 -10.06
N ASN A 27 -2.84 -4.91 -9.89
CA ASN A 27 -3.80 -4.39 -10.86
C ASN A 27 -3.72 -2.87 -10.87
N VAL A 28 -4.01 -2.27 -12.02
CA VAL A 28 -4.13 -0.81 -12.15
C VAL A 28 -5.62 -0.50 -12.31
N VAL A 29 -6.14 0.36 -11.43
CA VAL A 29 -7.53 0.79 -11.45
C VAL A 29 -7.55 2.28 -11.76
N SER A 30 -8.07 2.64 -12.92
CA SER A 30 -8.28 4.04 -13.30
C SER A 30 -9.69 4.45 -12.88
N PHE A 31 -9.85 5.67 -12.38
CA PHE A 31 -11.17 6.14 -11.92
C PHE A 31 -11.42 7.62 -12.24
N GLY A 32 -12.70 7.90 -12.50
CA GLY A 32 -13.32 9.21 -12.70
C GLY A 32 -14.79 9.14 -12.26
N ASN A 33 -15.75 9.44 -13.14
CA ASN A 33 -17.19 9.15 -12.88
C ASN A 33 -17.49 7.64 -12.87
N THR A 34 -16.72 6.90 -13.65
CA THR A 34 -16.70 5.43 -13.69
C THR A 34 -15.30 4.95 -13.33
N PHE A 35 -15.10 3.64 -13.25
CA PHE A 35 -13.76 3.08 -13.06
C PHE A 35 -13.51 1.95 -14.06
N SER A 36 -12.24 1.75 -14.39
CA SER A 36 -11.78 0.66 -15.23
C SER A 36 -10.61 -0.04 -14.56
N MET A 37 -10.48 -1.34 -14.80
CA MET A 37 -9.36 -2.14 -14.29
C MET A 37 -8.56 -2.65 -15.48
N LEU A 38 -7.23 -2.58 -15.39
CA LEU A 38 -6.33 -3.14 -16.41
C LEU A 38 -6.61 -4.63 -16.61
N PHE A 39 -6.74 -5.37 -15.52
CA PHE A 39 -7.08 -6.79 -15.53
C PHE A 39 -8.49 -7.00 -14.97
N ARG A 40 -9.45 -7.33 -15.84
CA ARG A 40 -10.88 -7.46 -15.48
C ARG A 40 -11.17 -8.67 -14.59
N GLU A 41 -10.48 -9.77 -14.81
CA GLU A 41 -10.64 -11.03 -14.05
C GLU A 41 -10.04 -10.96 -12.63
N GLY A 42 -9.22 -9.95 -12.34
CA GLY A 42 -8.54 -9.79 -11.05
C GLY A 42 -7.06 -9.45 -11.22
N SER A 43 -6.36 -9.26 -10.10
CA SER A 43 -4.92 -8.96 -10.11
C SER A 43 -4.11 -10.09 -10.76
N GLN A 44 -3.12 -9.73 -11.56
CA GLN A 44 -2.22 -10.68 -12.23
C GLN A 44 -0.80 -10.60 -11.66
N GLU A 45 -0.02 -11.65 -11.86
CA GLU A 45 1.38 -11.69 -11.46
C GLU A 45 2.21 -10.65 -12.20
N TYR A 46 3.13 -10.01 -11.47
CA TYR A 46 4.10 -9.07 -12.01
C TYR A 46 5.14 -9.83 -12.85
N SER A 47 4.95 -9.75 -14.17
CA SER A 47 5.79 -10.34 -15.20
C SER A 47 6.15 -9.28 -16.25
N GLN A 48 7.00 -9.64 -17.21
CA GLN A 48 7.37 -8.73 -18.29
C GLN A 48 6.15 -8.35 -19.15
N ASP A 49 5.26 -9.30 -19.45
CA ASP A 49 4.08 -9.07 -20.28
C ASP A 49 3.04 -8.19 -19.57
N THR A 50 2.77 -8.46 -18.28
CA THR A 50 1.83 -7.66 -17.50
C THR A 50 2.37 -6.25 -17.23
N LEU A 51 3.69 -6.10 -17.05
CA LEU A 51 4.35 -4.80 -16.97
C LEU A 51 4.23 -4.01 -18.29
N LEU A 52 4.43 -4.66 -19.44
CA LEU A 52 4.26 -4.02 -20.75
C LEU A 52 2.83 -3.51 -20.94
N ALA A 53 1.82 -4.34 -20.62
CA ALA A 53 0.42 -3.93 -20.66
C ALA A 53 0.13 -2.73 -19.73
N ALA A 54 0.69 -2.74 -18.52
CA ALA A 54 0.55 -1.62 -17.58
C ALA A 54 1.25 -0.34 -18.07
N CYS A 55 2.41 -0.47 -18.76
CA CYS A 55 3.11 0.66 -19.36
C CYS A 55 2.37 1.24 -20.57
N GLN A 56 1.70 0.40 -21.37
CA GLN A 56 0.82 0.84 -22.45
C GLN A 56 -0.38 1.63 -21.89
N LEU A 57 -1.05 1.09 -20.86
CA LEU A 57 -2.11 1.82 -20.16
C LEU A 57 -1.58 3.17 -19.65
N GLN A 58 -0.48 3.16 -18.89
CA GLN A 58 0.14 4.36 -18.34
C GLN A 58 0.51 5.39 -19.42
N SER A 59 0.91 4.94 -20.62
CA SER A 59 1.26 5.85 -21.72
C SER A 59 0.03 6.45 -22.40
N GLY A 60 -1.07 5.69 -22.46
CA GLY A 60 -2.34 6.11 -23.02
C GLY A 60 -3.26 6.84 -22.03
N MET A 61 -2.90 6.92 -20.75
CA MET A 61 -3.69 7.63 -19.75
C MET A 61 -3.87 9.10 -20.15
N GLN A 62 -5.10 9.47 -20.45
CA GLN A 62 -5.54 10.83 -20.68
C GLN A 62 -6.53 11.22 -19.62
N ALA A 63 -6.51 12.49 -19.29
CA ALA A 63 -7.46 13.16 -18.42
C ALA A 63 -8.89 13.11 -19.02
N ASP A 64 -9.55 11.94 -19.10
CA ASP A 64 -10.76 11.74 -19.94
C ASP A 64 -11.98 11.06 -19.24
N MET A 65 -11.88 10.69 -17.96
CA MET A 65 -12.91 9.86 -17.28
C MET A 65 -14.02 10.65 -16.56
N GLY A 66 -14.15 11.95 -16.82
CA GLY A 66 -15.14 12.82 -16.17
C GLY A 66 -14.76 13.19 -14.74
N GLY A 67 -15.75 13.32 -13.83
CA GLY A 67 -15.61 13.73 -12.42
C GLY A 67 -14.82 12.78 -11.53
N THR A 68 -14.99 12.89 -10.21
CA THR A 68 -14.18 12.12 -9.23
C THR A 68 -15.04 11.28 -8.30
N GLU A 69 -15.15 9.98 -8.59
CA GLU A 69 -15.81 9.00 -7.74
C GLU A 69 -14.83 7.88 -7.37
N ILE A 70 -14.26 7.97 -6.16
CA ILE A 70 -13.34 6.98 -5.61
C ILE A 70 -14.04 5.90 -4.76
N LEU A 71 -15.25 6.15 -4.28
CA LEU A 71 -15.97 5.23 -3.41
C LEU A 71 -16.33 3.94 -4.13
N ARG A 72 -16.83 4.00 -5.37
CA ARG A 72 -17.17 2.84 -6.21
C ARG A 72 -15.98 1.91 -6.47
N PRO A 73 -14.82 2.38 -6.99
CA PRO A 73 -13.68 1.49 -7.17
C PRO A 73 -13.19 0.90 -5.84
N MET A 74 -13.23 1.67 -4.74
CA MET A 74 -12.85 1.15 -3.42
C MET A 74 -13.80 0.06 -2.92
N GLN A 75 -15.12 0.24 -3.06
CA GLN A 75 -16.11 -0.80 -2.75
C GLN A 75 -15.89 -2.06 -3.59
N HIS A 76 -15.60 -1.91 -4.89
CA HIS A 76 -15.30 -3.04 -5.76
C HIS A 76 -14.05 -3.79 -5.30
N ILE A 77 -12.95 -3.08 -4.98
CA ILE A 77 -11.72 -3.69 -4.48
C ILE A 77 -11.96 -4.43 -3.17
N TYR A 78 -12.72 -3.84 -2.25
CA TYR A 78 -13.05 -4.47 -0.96
C TYR A 78 -14.01 -5.66 -1.08
N SER A 79 -14.85 -5.70 -2.12
CA SER A 79 -15.75 -6.84 -2.37
C SER A 79 -14.99 -8.14 -2.71
N LYS A 80 -13.74 -8.02 -3.19
CA LYS A 80 -12.91 -9.19 -3.48
C LYS A 80 -12.35 -9.73 -2.15
N PRO A 81 -12.38 -11.05 -1.92
CA PRO A 81 -11.88 -11.62 -0.67
C PRO A 81 -10.39 -11.31 -0.50
N PRO A 82 -9.94 -10.88 0.69
CA PRO A 82 -8.52 -10.83 0.99
C PRO A 82 -7.92 -12.23 0.94
N THR A 83 -6.61 -12.33 0.81
CA THR A 83 -5.92 -13.62 0.94
C THR A 83 -6.29 -14.23 2.31
N PRO A 84 -6.85 -15.46 2.37
CA PRO A 84 -7.38 -16.04 3.60
C PRO A 84 -6.36 -16.11 4.75
N GLY A 85 -6.83 -15.90 5.99
CA GLY A 85 -6.06 -16.19 7.22
C GLY A 85 -5.51 -15.02 8.00
N PHE A 86 -5.64 -13.76 7.53
CA PHE A 86 -4.90 -12.64 8.09
C PHE A 86 -5.74 -11.37 8.26
N SER A 87 -6.24 -11.17 9.48
CA SER A 87 -6.89 -9.94 9.92
C SER A 87 -6.08 -9.30 11.05
N ARG A 88 -5.74 -8.02 10.91
CA ARG A 88 -5.11 -7.24 11.99
C ARG A 88 -6.15 -6.99 13.08
N GLN A 89 -5.81 -7.34 14.33
CA GLN A 89 -6.58 -6.89 15.48
C GLN A 89 -6.57 -5.36 15.61
N ARG A 90 -7.76 -4.77 15.66
CA ARG A 90 -7.96 -3.33 15.85
C ARG A 90 -7.93 -3.04 17.35
N GLY A 91 -7.05 -2.11 17.78
CA GLY A 91 -6.87 -1.74 19.19
C GLY A 91 -5.77 -2.56 19.88
N ARG A 92 -4.74 -1.87 20.39
CA ARG A 92 -3.60 -2.46 21.12
C ARG A 92 -3.76 -2.29 22.63
N LYS A 93 -5.00 -2.32 23.12
CA LYS A 93 -5.34 -1.94 24.50
C LYS A 93 -4.68 -2.84 25.56
N HIS A 94 -4.19 -4.02 25.16
CA HIS A 94 -3.55 -5.01 26.03
C HIS A 94 -2.20 -5.52 25.47
N MET A 95 -1.48 -4.68 24.72
CA MET A 95 -0.13 -5.04 24.29
C MET A 95 0.84 -5.00 25.49
N PRO A 96 1.60 -6.07 25.78
CA PRO A 96 2.61 -6.02 26.82
C PRO A 96 3.68 -4.99 26.50
N THR A 97 4.25 -4.38 27.54
CA THR A 97 5.43 -3.52 27.40
C THR A 97 6.66 -4.36 27.12
N PHE A 98 7.40 -3.99 26.08
CA PHE A 98 8.64 -4.65 25.68
C PHE A 98 9.85 -3.82 26.10
N PRO A 99 10.98 -4.46 26.46
CA PRO A 99 12.25 -3.76 26.58
C PRO A 99 12.66 -3.17 25.23
N ARG A 100 13.41 -2.05 25.26
CA ARG A 100 13.99 -1.49 24.04
C ARG A 100 15.05 -2.43 23.48
N VAL A 101 14.93 -2.76 22.20
CA VAL A 101 15.87 -3.61 21.45
C VAL A 101 16.61 -2.77 20.39
N LYS A 102 17.77 -3.23 19.92
CA LYS A 102 18.49 -2.54 18.83
C LYS A 102 17.89 -2.91 17.47
N LYS A 103 18.28 -2.15 16.44
CA LYS A 103 17.86 -2.43 15.06
C LYS A 103 18.30 -3.85 14.65
N GLY A 104 17.35 -4.66 14.18
CA GLY A 104 17.56 -6.06 13.81
C GLY A 104 17.34 -7.05 14.95
N GLU A 105 17.31 -6.59 16.20
CA GLU A 105 17.00 -7.41 17.36
C GLU A 105 15.48 -7.51 17.58
N ARG A 106 15.06 -8.58 18.27
CA ARG A 106 13.65 -8.83 18.61
C ARG A 106 13.52 -9.24 20.07
N THR A 107 12.34 -9.01 20.62
CA THR A 107 11.90 -9.54 21.91
C THR A 107 10.49 -10.09 21.75
N TYR A 108 10.17 -11.16 22.47
CA TYR A 108 8.85 -11.75 22.40
C TYR A 108 8.44 -12.36 23.75
N PHE A 109 7.14 -12.35 24.01
CA PHE A 109 6.48 -13.10 25.06
C PHE A 109 5.58 -14.12 24.39
N THR A 110 5.59 -15.36 24.86
CA THR A 110 4.68 -16.40 24.34
C THR A 110 3.84 -16.95 25.48
N THR A 111 2.55 -17.09 25.21
CA THR A 111 1.62 -17.90 26.00
C THR A 111 1.35 -19.21 25.25
N LYS A 112 0.46 -20.07 25.76
CA LYS A 112 0.09 -21.32 25.07
C LYS A 112 -0.47 -21.08 23.67
N ASN A 113 -1.21 -19.98 23.46
CA ASN A 113 -1.99 -19.76 22.22
C ASN A 113 -1.68 -18.44 21.51
N ILE A 114 -0.87 -17.55 22.11
CA ILE A 114 -0.59 -16.21 21.57
C ILE A 114 0.88 -15.85 21.79
N ILE A 115 1.53 -15.37 20.74
CA ILE A 115 2.79 -14.65 20.79
C ILE A 115 2.56 -13.14 20.74
N ALA A 116 3.25 -12.42 21.61
CA ALA A 116 3.47 -10.98 21.53
C ALA A 116 4.93 -10.75 21.18
N MET A 117 5.22 -9.97 20.15
CA MET A 117 6.58 -9.73 19.67
C MET A 117 6.80 -8.25 19.39
N SER A 118 7.98 -7.76 19.71
CA SER A 118 8.50 -6.45 19.31
C SER A 118 9.80 -6.61 18.53
N TRP A 119 9.93 -5.80 17.49
CA TRP A 119 11.08 -5.80 16.60
C TRP A 119 11.33 -4.40 16.05
N ILE A 120 12.60 -4.03 15.89
CA ILE A 120 13.01 -2.70 15.41
C ILE A 120 13.75 -2.84 14.09
N ASP A 121 13.25 -2.16 13.05
CA ASP A 121 13.94 -1.98 11.77
C ASP A 121 14.09 -0.50 11.44
N LYS A 122 13.27 0.04 10.53
CA LYS A 122 13.14 1.48 10.32
C LYS A 122 12.24 2.14 11.37
N ARG A 123 11.43 1.35 12.06
CA ARG A 123 10.47 1.73 13.10
C ARG A 123 10.22 0.55 14.03
N ASP A 124 9.69 0.86 15.21
CA ASP A 124 9.23 -0.15 16.15
C ASP A 124 7.97 -0.85 15.62
N VAL A 125 8.01 -2.17 15.62
CA VAL A 125 6.92 -3.03 15.17
C VAL A 125 6.54 -3.96 16.31
N ASN A 126 5.35 -3.74 16.88
CA ASN A 126 4.74 -4.63 17.85
C ASN A 126 3.63 -5.44 17.18
N LEU A 127 3.64 -6.75 17.39
CA LEU A 127 2.74 -7.72 16.79
C LEU A 127 2.20 -8.67 17.86
N LEU A 128 0.90 -8.98 17.77
CA LEU A 128 0.26 -10.08 18.47
C LEU A 128 -0.22 -11.07 17.44
N SER A 129 -0.01 -12.35 17.69
CA SER A 129 -0.42 -13.41 16.77
C SER A 129 -0.73 -14.69 17.55
N SER A 130 -1.76 -15.42 17.14
CA SER A 130 -2.07 -16.77 17.63
C SER A 130 -1.58 -17.90 16.72
N VAL A 131 -1.12 -17.56 15.50
CA VAL A 131 -0.76 -18.52 14.44
C VAL A 131 0.75 -18.69 14.27
N HIS A 132 1.50 -17.59 14.38
CA HIS A 132 2.94 -17.59 14.13
C HIS A 132 3.77 -18.01 15.33
N ARG A 133 4.97 -18.52 15.05
CA ARG A 133 6.02 -18.80 16.04
C ARG A 133 7.04 -17.64 16.06
N PRO A 134 7.84 -17.50 17.13
CA PRO A 134 8.95 -16.53 17.19
C PRO A 134 10.13 -17.02 16.33
N ILE A 135 9.93 -17.23 15.03
CA ILE A 135 10.98 -17.71 14.11
C ILE A 135 11.45 -16.53 13.24
N MET A 136 12.76 -16.43 13.00
CA MET A 136 13.31 -15.50 12.02
C MET A 136 13.37 -16.21 10.67
N GLN A 137 12.92 -15.52 9.64
CA GLN A 137 13.01 -15.96 8.26
C GLN A 137 13.77 -14.93 7.45
N THR A 138 14.68 -15.42 6.63
CA THR A 138 15.43 -14.61 5.69
C THR A 138 14.49 -14.11 4.60
N SER A 139 14.34 -12.80 4.50
CA SER A 139 13.45 -12.24 3.48
C SER A 139 14.10 -12.27 2.11
N LYS A 140 13.29 -12.58 1.07
CA LYS A 140 13.67 -12.44 -0.35
C LYS A 140 13.87 -10.96 -0.79
N SER A 141 13.98 -10.04 0.17
CA SER A 141 14.02 -8.60 -0.06
C SER A 141 15.47 -8.14 0.06
N TYR A 142 16.01 -7.59 -1.03
CA TYR A 142 17.37 -7.10 -1.12
C TYR A 142 17.46 -5.68 -0.57
N ASP A 143 18.42 -5.43 0.33
CA ASP A 143 18.87 -4.08 0.63
C ASP A 143 19.54 -3.45 -0.60
N TYR A 144 19.77 -2.13 -0.63
CA TYR A 144 20.59 -1.49 -1.68
C TYR A 144 22.04 -2.02 -1.72
N LYS A 145 22.44 -2.81 -0.70
CA LYS A 145 23.71 -3.53 -0.56
C LYS A 145 23.60 -5.04 -0.83
N GLU A 146 22.49 -5.51 -1.40
CA GLU A 146 22.21 -6.93 -1.69
C GLU A 146 22.26 -7.89 -0.48
N LYS A 147 22.26 -7.38 0.75
CA LYS A 147 22.19 -8.22 1.94
C LYS A 147 20.77 -8.70 2.18
N ASN A 148 20.64 -10.00 2.43
CA ASN A 148 19.42 -10.59 2.94
C ASN A 148 19.11 -10.06 4.35
N ILE A 149 17.88 -9.64 4.57
CA ILE A 149 17.42 -9.15 5.88
C ILE A 149 16.58 -10.23 6.54
N ASP A 150 17.01 -10.70 7.70
CA ASP A 150 16.22 -11.61 8.54
C ASP A 150 15.11 -10.84 9.23
N LYS A 151 13.88 -11.36 9.11
CA LYS A 151 12.70 -10.78 9.73
C LYS A 151 11.85 -11.86 10.36
N PRO A 152 11.06 -11.52 11.40
CA PRO A 152 10.17 -12.51 11.98
C PRO A 152 9.17 -13.04 10.95
N GLU A 153 8.87 -14.34 11.01
CA GLU A 153 7.90 -15.01 10.13
C GLU A 153 6.56 -14.27 10.12
N ALA A 154 6.04 -13.88 11.28
CA ALA A 154 4.79 -13.11 11.38
C ALA A 154 4.83 -11.78 10.60
N VAL A 155 5.99 -11.14 10.51
CA VAL A 155 6.16 -9.91 9.72
C VAL A 155 6.29 -10.24 8.25
N MET A 156 6.95 -11.35 7.89
CA MET A 156 7.05 -11.83 6.51
C MET A 156 5.66 -12.17 5.98
N ASP A 157 4.94 -13.02 6.70
CA ASP A 157 3.61 -13.50 6.36
C ASP A 157 2.59 -12.36 6.27
N TYR A 158 2.65 -11.41 7.21
CA TYR A 158 1.87 -10.16 7.13
C TYR A 158 2.15 -9.36 5.85
N ASN A 159 3.42 -9.24 5.44
CA ASN A 159 3.75 -8.51 4.21
C ASN A 159 3.33 -9.27 2.94
N ILE A 160 3.20 -10.60 3.03
CA ILE A 160 2.78 -11.48 1.94
C ILE A 160 1.26 -11.45 1.78
N ASN A 161 0.50 -11.56 2.86
CA ASN A 161 -0.95 -11.77 2.73
C ASN A 161 -1.76 -10.48 2.83
N MET A 162 -1.18 -9.37 3.31
CA MET A 162 -1.92 -8.13 3.41
C MET A 162 -2.09 -7.44 2.06
N ARG A 163 -3.34 -7.12 1.71
CA ARG A 163 -3.66 -6.31 0.54
C ARG A 163 -3.15 -4.89 0.71
N GLN A 164 -2.57 -4.33 -0.35
CA GLN A 164 -2.08 -2.96 -0.35
C GLN A 164 -2.72 -2.19 -1.50
N ILE A 165 -3.25 -1.00 -1.21
CA ILE A 165 -3.80 -0.06 -2.18
C ILE A 165 -2.90 1.16 -2.17
N LEU A 166 -2.43 1.59 -3.33
CA LEU A 166 -1.78 2.87 -3.52
C LEU A 166 -2.70 3.77 -4.34
N LEU A 167 -3.20 4.82 -3.71
CA LEU A 167 -4.02 5.86 -4.32
C LEU A 167 -3.14 6.99 -4.85
N ILE A 168 -3.26 7.33 -6.12
CA ILE A 168 -2.63 8.49 -6.75
C ILE A 168 -3.75 9.45 -7.17
N THR A 169 -3.74 10.67 -6.66
CA THR A 169 -4.79 11.67 -6.92
C THR A 169 -4.24 13.10 -6.78
N ASP A 170 -4.80 14.06 -7.49
CA ASP A 170 -4.59 15.50 -7.26
C ASP A 170 -5.63 16.11 -6.30
N GLY A 171 -6.46 15.28 -5.64
CA GLY A 171 -7.12 15.61 -4.39
C GLY A 171 -8.54 16.16 -4.44
N GLU A 172 -9.19 16.24 -5.60
CA GLU A 172 -10.58 16.70 -5.67
C GLU A 172 -11.59 15.56 -5.49
N VAL A 173 -11.89 15.21 -4.24
CA VAL A 173 -12.93 14.23 -3.88
C VAL A 173 -13.97 14.89 -2.99
N TRP A 174 -15.24 14.77 -3.35
CA TRP A 174 -16.38 15.32 -2.60
C TRP A 174 -16.83 14.41 -1.43
N ASN A 175 -16.67 13.09 -1.56
CA ASN A 175 -17.07 12.09 -0.55
C ASN A 175 -15.94 11.65 0.39
N VAL A 176 -15.24 12.59 1.01
CA VAL A 176 -14.09 12.26 1.85
C VAL A 176 -14.51 11.37 3.03
N ASP A 177 -15.54 11.74 3.79
CA ASP A 177 -15.91 11.02 5.02
C ASP A 177 -16.37 9.59 4.79
N GLU A 178 -17.15 9.34 3.74
CA GLU A 178 -17.60 7.99 3.36
C GLU A 178 -16.42 7.09 2.98
N VAL A 179 -15.45 7.64 2.23
CA VAL A 179 -14.23 6.93 1.84
C VAL A 179 -13.38 6.63 3.07
N LEU A 180 -13.22 7.59 3.99
CA LEU A 180 -12.51 7.36 5.25
C LEU A 180 -13.19 6.30 6.11
N GLY A 181 -14.52 6.31 6.18
CA GLY A 181 -15.31 5.30 6.88
C GLY A 181 -15.16 3.90 6.26
N LEU A 182 -15.21 3.81 4.92
CA LEU A 182 -15.02 2.55 4.20
C LEU A 182 -13.61 1.99 4.38
N VAL A 183 -12.58 2.83 4.21
CA VAL A 183 -11.18 2.46 4.43
C VAL A 183 -10.94 2.05 5.87
N GLY A 184 -11.49 2.79 6.83
CA GLY A 184 -11.38 2.50 8.25
C GLY A 184 -12.00 1.17 8.66
N ARG A 185 -13.10 0.75 8.01
CA ARG A 185 -13.73 -0.57 8.21
C ARG A 185 -12.83 -1.70 7.73
N HIS A 186 -12.15 -1.54 6.59
CA HIS A 186 -11.30 -2.58 5.99
C HIS A 186 -9.81 -2.48 6.37
N ALA A 187 -9.45 -1.58 7.28
CA ALA A 187 -8.06 -1.36 7.72
C ALA A 187 -7.39 -2.58 8.39
N HIS A 188 -8.17 -3.62 8.71
CA HIS A 188 -7.67 -4.86 9.28
C HIS A 188 -7.10 -5.81 8.21
N GLU A 189 -7.60 -5.75 6.98
CA GLU A 189 -7.21 -6.61 5.86
C GLU A 189 -6.40 -5.87 4.80
N THR A 190 -6.62 -4.56 4.68
CA THR A 190 -6.06 -3.74 3.61
C THR A 190 -5.32 -2.53 4.15
N ARG A 191 -4.11 -2.28 3.64
CA ARG A 191 -3.38 -1.03 3.84
C ARG A 191 -3.61 -0.10 2.67
N VAL A 192 -3.87 1.17 2.96
CA VAL A 192 -3.98 2.20 1.93
C VAL A 192 -2.85 3.22 2.09
N PHE A 193 -2.10 3.40 1.02
CA PHE A 193 -1.13 4.47 0.83
C PHE A 193 -1.72 5.47 -0.15
N SER A 194 -1.41 6.74 0.02
CA SER A 194 -1.92 7.80 -0.84
C SER A 194 -0.79 8.75 -1.23
N VAL A 195 -0.81 9.16 -2.49
CA VAL A 195 0.12 10.12 -3.09
C VAL A 195 -0.70 11.23 -3.71
N GLY A 196 -0.53 12.43 -3.17
CA GLY A 196 -1.04 13.67 -3.75
C GLY A 196 -0.14 14.12 -4.90
N VAL A 197 -0.70 14.39 -6.07
CA VAL A 197 0.03 14.86 -7.25
C VAL A 197 -0.42 16.28 -7.59
N GLY A 198 0.53 17.22 -7.72
CA GLY A 198 0.23 18.63 -8.03
C GLY A 198 -0.12 19.49 -6.82
N HIS A 199 -0.28 20.80 -7.05
CA HIS A 199 -0.49 21.80 -6.01
C HIS A 199 -1.91 21.78 -5.39
N GLY A 200 -2.89 21.17 -6.07
CA GLY A 200 -4.29 21.06 -5.62
C GLY A 200 -4.62 19.87 -4.71
N ALA A 201 -3.63 19.00 -4.42
CA ALA A 201 -3.85 17.79 -3.65
C ALA A 201 -4.42 18.03 -2.24
N SER A 202 -5.70 17.70 -2.04
CA SER A 202 -6.38 17.72 -0.74
C SER A 202 -5.59 16.94 0.31
N THR A 203 -5.01 17.73 1.23
CA THR A 203 -4.31 17.22 2.39
C THR A 203 -5.23 16.41 3.30
N ALA A 204 -6.52 16.76 3.37
CA ALA A 204 -7.52 16.07 4.18
C ALA A 204 -7.74 14.65 3.66
N LEU A 205 -7.92 14.48 2.34
CA LEU A 205 -8.10 13.17 1.72
C LEU A 205 -6.81 12.34 1.81
N VAL A 206 -5.68 12.88 1.34
CA VAL A 206 -4.42 12.14 1.28
C VAL A 206 -3.99 11.72 2.69
N ARG A 207 -4.07 12.61 3.69
CA ARG A 207 -3.70 12.25 5.06
C ARG A 207 -4.76 11.39 5.74
N GLY A 208 -6.04 11.67 5.51
CA GLY A 208 -7.16 10.93 6.08
C GLY A 208 -7.13 9.47 5.64
N VAL A 209 -7.02 9.21 4.34
CA VAL A 209 -7.04 7.85 3.77
C VAL A 209 -5.84 7.04 4.26
N ALA A 210 -4.64 7.64 4.25
CA ALA A 210 -3.47 7.00 4.81
C ALA A 210 -3.68 6.63 6.29
N ARG A 211 -4.13 7.58 7.12
CA ARG A 211 -4.38 7.35 8.55
C ARG A 211 -5.45 6.30 8.80
N ALA A 212 -6.57 6.37 8.09
CA ALA A 212 -7.69 5.43 8.20
C ALA A 212 -7.27 4.01 7.78
N GLY A 213 -6.49 3.89 6.70
CA GLY A 213 -6.00 2.61 6.16
C GLY A 213 -4.75 2.08 6.87
N GLY A 214 -4.27 2.73 7.94
CA GLY A 214 -3.06 2.35 8.66
C GLY A 214 -1.76 2.53 7.86
N GLY A 215 -1.80 3.25 6.73
CA GLY A 215 -0.65 3.74 5.99
C GLY A 215 -0.09 5.03 6.60
N GLY A 216 1.20 5.28 6.44
CA GLY A 216 1.75 6.60 6.77
C GLY A 216 1.45 7.58 5.62
N PRO A 217 1.01 8.82 5.87
CA PRO A 217 0.91 9.82 4.81
C PRO A 217 2.30 10.15 4.28
N ARG A 218 2.50 10.13 2.95
CA ARG A 218 3.79 10.48 2.32
C ARG A 218 3.57 11.48 1.18
N TRP A 219 4.19 12.65 1.32
CA TRP A 219 4.09 13.77 0.37
C TRP A 219 5.17 13.69 -0.70
N TRP A 220 4.82 14.03 -1.94
CA TRP A 220 5.78 14.24 -3.03
C TRP A 220 5.63 15.67 -3.55
N TRP A 221 6.59 16.53 -3.23
CA TRP A 221 6.70 17.85 -3.83
C TRP A 221 7.61 17.76 -5.06
N ALA A 222 7.09 18.10 -6.23
CA ALA A 222 7.91 18.34 -7.42
C ALA A 222 8.58 19.72 -7.32
N ARG A 223 9.62 19.84 -6.49
CA ARG A 223 10.64 20.90 -6.64
C ARG A 223 12.01 20.26 -6.51
N GLY A 224 12.86 20.54 -7.50
CA GLY A 224 14.04 19.75 -7.80
C GLY A 224 15.04 19.55 -6.66
N ARG A 225 15.77 18.43 -6.82
CA ARG A 225 16.98 17.97 -6.13
C ARG A 225 16.81 17.29 -4.76
N TYR A 226 17.49 16.13 -4.69
CA TYR A 226 17.64 15.16 -3.60
C TYR A 226 16.43 14.26 -3.27
N TRP A 227 16.35 13.20 -4.07
CA TRP A 227 15.46 12.06 -3.93
C TRP A 227 16.01 11.07 -2.89
N GLN A 228 15.56 11.13 -1.63
CA GLN A 228 15.76 10.04 -0.68
C GLN A 228 14.47 9.27 -0.45
N VAL A 229 14.30 8.24 -1.28
CA VAL A 229 13.16 7.34 -1.17
C VAL A 229 13.56 6.12 -0.35
N SER A 230 13.33 6.18 0.95
CA SER A 230 13.42 5.00 1.80
C SER A 230 12.16 4.14 1.56
N TYR A 231 12.17 3.32 0.52
CA TYR A 231 11.16 2.27 0.33
C TYR A 231 11.49 1.06 1.20
N SER A 232 10.47 0.49 1.83
CA SER A 232 10.47 -0.92 2.23
C SER A 232 9.92 -1.68 1.02
N ARG A 233 10.78 -2.31 0.23
CA ARG A 233 10.43 -3.04 -1.01
C ARG A 233 9.64 -4.33 -0.71
N ARG A 234 8.37 -4.22 -0.32
CA ARG A 234 7.53 -5.38 0.06
C ARG A 234 6.07 -5.15 -0.30
N TRP A 235 5.67 -5.75 -1.42
CA TRP A 235 4.36 -5.61 -2.03
C TRP A 235 3.95 -6.98 -2.54
N VAL A 236 2.78 -7.51 -2.16
CA VAL A 236 2.39 -8.89 -2.56
C VAL A 236 1.00 -8.95 -3.20
N CYS A 237 0.12 -7.98 -2.93
CA CYS A 237 -0.99 -7.67 -3.83
C CYS A 237 -1.22 -6.16 -3.84
N VAL A 238 -0.89 -5.48 -4.95
CA VAL A 238 -0.96 -4.03 -5.09
C VAL A 238 -2.05 -3.61 -6.05
N TYR A 239 -3.05 -2.92 -5.53
CA TYR A 239 -3.94 -2.12 -6.37
C TYR A 239 -3.33 -0.73 -6.51
N LEU A 240 -2.93 -0.39 -7.73
CA LEU A 240 -2.52 0.97 -8.10
C LEU A 240 -3.78 1.69 -8.57
N VAL A 241 -4.37 2.48 -7.68
CA VAL A 241 -5.59 3.24 -7.97
C VAL A 241 -5.18 4.62 -8.44
N VAL A 242 -5.39 4.94 -9.71
CA VAL A 242 -4.91 6.17 -10.33
C VAL A 242 -6.06 7.01 -10.80
N PHE A 243 -6.08 8.25 -10.33
CA PHE A 243 -7.09 9.21 -10.70
C PHE A 243 -6.82 9.75 -12.11
N ILE A 244 -7.89 9.90 -12.88
CA ILE A 244 -7.87 10.44 -14.23
C ILE A 244 -9.11 11.33 -14.37
N HIS A 245 -8.94 12.64 -14.50
CA HIS A 245 -10.06 13.61 -14.62
C HIS A 245 -10.10 14.20 -16.01
N LEU A 246 -11.27 14.56 -16.56
CA LEU A 246 -11.38 15.63 -17.58
C LEU A 246 -11.20 16.98 -16.92
#